data_AF-A0A0D7EJI5-F1
#
_entry.id   AF-A0A0D7EJI5-F1
#
_cell.length_a   1.000
_cell.length_b   1.000
_cell.length_c   1.000
_cell.angle_alpha   90.00
_cell.angle_beta   90.00
_cell.angle_gamma   90.00
#
_symmetry.space_group_name_H-M   'P 1'
#
loop_
_entity.id
_entity.type
_entity.pdbx_description
1 polymer ?
#
loop_
_entity_poly.entity_id
_entity_poly.type
_entity_poly.pdbx_seq_one_letter_code
_entity_poly.pdbx_strand_id
1 'polypeptide(L)'
;MTALPVVVILTAASALGLYLGLLFLRGERRPTLIAFHLLLGFGGLETLVMLLHGTPNGAEGASNAASLGTIAAGLFAVSAFSGFVAALARRSPVAANVVLGTHVTVGLAGFALFLAWVSNS
;
A
#
# COMPACT_ATOMS: atom_id res chain seq x y z
N MET A 1 11.89 0.96 17.23
CA MET A 1 10.45 0.68 17.12
C MET A 1 10.28 -0.68 16.45
N THR A 2 9.31 -1.50 16.84
CA THR A 2 9.07 -2.78 16.15
C THR A 2 8.38 -2.51 14.81
N ALA A 3 8.77 -3.21 13.74
CA ALA A 3 8.08 -3.13 12.44
C ALA A 3 6.64 -3.71 12.49
N LEU A 4 6.30 -4.38 13.60
CA LEU A 4 5.04 -5.10 13.78
C LEU A 4 3.78 -4.26 13.50
N PRO A 5 3.63 -3.01 14.00
CA PRO A 5 2.44 -2.20 13.68
C PRO A 5 2.32 -1.92 12.18
N VAL A 6 3.44 -1.62 11.51
CA VAL A 6 3.48 -1.37 10.07
C VAL A 6 3.10 -2.63 9.29
N VAL A 7 3.64 -3.79 9.69
CA VAL A 7 3.30 -5.10 9.09
C VAL A 7 1.81 -5.40 9.22
N VAL A 8 1.23 -5.21 10.40
CA VAL A 8 -0.19 -5.47 10.65
C VAL A 8 -1.07 -4.55 9.78
N ILE A 9 -0.79 -3.25 9.78
CA ILE A 9 -1.61 -2.27 9.04
C ILE A 9 -1.52 -2.50 7.54
N LEU A 10 -0.31 -2.66 6.97
CA LEU A 10 -0.14 -2.87 5.54
C LEU A 10 -0.67 -4.23 5.08
N THR A 11 -0.54 -5.27 5.89
CA THR A 11 -1.15 -6.58 5.59
C THR A 11 -2.67 -6.48 5.59
N ALA A 12 -3.27 -5.81 6.58
CA ALA A 12 -4.71 -5.57 6.62
C ALA A 12 -5.18 -4.73 5.42
N ALA A 13 -4.43 -3.69 5.04
CA ALA A 13 -4.72 -2.87 3.87
C ALA A 13 -4.71 -3.70 2.58
N SER A 14 -3.66 -4.51 2.37
CA SER A 14 -3.51 -5.38 1.19
C SER A 14 -4.59 -6.46 1.13
N ALA A 15 -4.89 -7.13 2.25
CA ALA A 15 -5.94 -8.13 2.33
C ALA A 15 -7.32 -7.53 2.02
N LEU A 16 -7.63 -6.36 2.60
CA LEU A 16 -8.87 -5.64 2.32
C LEU A 16 -8.95 -5.18 0.87
N GLY A 17 -7.85 -4.72 0.28
CA GLY A 17 -7.77 -4.33 -1.14
C GLY A 17 -8.05 -5.49 -2.08
N LEU A 18 -7.47 -6.67 -1.81
CA LEU A 18 -7.75 -7.89 -2.57
C LEU A 18 -9.22 -8.31 -2.43
N TYR A 19 -9.77 -8.27 -1.22
CA TYR A 19 -11.18 -8.56 -0.98
C TYR A 19 -12.10 -7.59 -1.74
N LEU A 20 -11.81 -6.29 -1.72
CA LEU A 20 -12.54 -5.28 -2.50
C LEU A 20 -12.41 -5.54 -4.00
N GLY A 21 -11.24 -5.99 -4.48
CA GLY A 21 -11.04 -6.42 -5.86
C GLY A 21 -11.95 -7.59 -6.24
N LEU A 22 -12.10 -8.59 -5.37
CA LEU A 22 -13.05 -9.70 -5.59
C LEU A 22 -14.50 -9.22 -5.63
N LEU A 23 -14.90 -8.31 -4.73
CA LEU A 23 -16.24 -7.72 -4.75
C LEU A 23 -16.47 -6.92 -6.03
N PHE A 24 -15.47 -6.17 -6.50
CA PHE A 24 -15.55 -5.45 -7.76
C PHE A 24 -15.80 -6.38 -8.95
N LEU A 25 -15.11 -7.53 -9.01
CA LEU A 25 -15.34 -8.55 -10.04
C LEU A 25 -16.75 -9.17 -9.98
N ARG A 26 -17.37 -9.18 -8.79
CA ARG A 26 -18.77 -9.58 -8.58
C ARG A 26 -19.78 -8.47 -8.87
N GLY A 27 -19.33 -7.29 -9.26
CA GLY A 27 -20.18 -6.11 -9.46
C GLY A 27 -20.69 -5.47 -8.16
N GLU A 28 -20.16 -5.88 -7.01
CA GLU A 28 -20.53 -5.34 -5.70
C GLU A 28 -19.68 -4.13 -5.32
N ARG A 29 -20.30 -3.14 -4.68
CA ARG A 29 -19.60 -1.99 -4.10
C ARG A 29 -19.96 -1.83 -2.63
N ARG A 30 -18.95 -1.70 -1.77
CA ARG A 30 -19.09 -1.54 -0.31
C ARG A 30 -18.37 -0.26 0.13
N PRO A 31 -19.03 0.92 0.09
CA PRO A 31 -18.37 2.22 0.34
C PRO A 31 -17.64 2.31 1.67
N THR A 32 -18.22 1.74 2.74
CA THR A 32 -17.61 1.70 4.07
C THR A 32 -16.27 0.95 4.07
N LEU A 33 -16.20 -0.19 3.38
CA LEU A 33 -14.96 -0.97 3.28
C LEU A 33 -13.91 -0.25 2.43
N ILE A 34 -14.33 0.48 1.41
CA ILE A 34 -13.43 1.33 0.61
C ILE A 34 -12.83 2.44 1.49
N ALA A 35 -13.64 3.08 2.34
CA ALA A 35 -13.14 4.10 3.28
C ALA A 35 -12.13 3.51 4.27
N PHE A 36 -12.39 2.32 4.83
CA PHE A 36 -11.42 1.60 5.67
C PHE A 36 -10.14 1.26 4.91
N HIS A 37 -10.24 0.83 3.65
CA HIS A 37 -9.07 0.55 2.83
C HIS A 37 -8.22 1.81 2.57
N LEU A 38 -8.85 2.95 2.31
CA LEU A 38 -8.15 4.24 2.19
C LEU A 38 -7.45 4.62 3.50
N LEU A 39 -8.14 4.50 4.64
CA LEU A 39 -7.58 4.83 5.95
C LEU A 39 -6.37 3.93 6.28
N LEU A 40 -6.50 2.62 6.07
CA LEU A 40 -5.41 1.66 6.27
C LEU A 40 -4.25 1.89 5.29
N GLY A 41 -4.56 2.22 4.03
CA GLY A 41 -3.55 2.49 3.01
C GLY A 41 -2.71 3.74 3.33
N PHE A 42 -3.36 4.87 3.61
CA PHE A 42 -2.66 6.11 3.96
C PHE A 42 -1.97 6.03 5.33
N GLY A 43 -2.63 5.48 6.35
CA GLY A 43 -2.03 5.30 7.67
C GLY A 43 -0.87 4.30 7.66
N GLY A 44 -0.98 3.22 6.86
CA GLY A 44 0.11 2.27 6.64
C GLY A 44 1.30 2.90 5.94
N LEU A 45 1.06 3.74 4.93
CA LEU A 45 2.11 4.49 4.24
C LEU A 45 2.80 5.49 5.16
N GLU A 46 2.04 6.25 5.94
CA GLU A 46 2.58 7.21 6.92
C GLU A 46 3.48 6.50 7.94
N THR A 47 3.00 5.41 8.54
CA THR A 47 3.77 4.64 9.53
C THR A 47 5.01 3.98 8.93
N LEU A 48 4.95 3.52 7.67
CA LEU A 48 6.13 3.03 6.94
C LEU A 48 7.16 4.14 6.73
N VAL A 49 6.73 5.34 6.32
CA VAL A 49 7.62 6.49 6.12
C VAL A 49 8.26 6.91 7.45
N MET A 50 7.52 6.90 8.56
CA MET A 50 8.06 7.16 9.90
C MET A 50 9.10 6.10 10.30
N LEU A 51 8.84 4.82 10.00
CA LEU A 51 9.79 3.73 10.26
C LEU A 51 11.09 3.90 9.46
N LEU A 52 11.01 4.36 8.21
CA LEU A 52 12.18 4.61 7.36
C LEU A 52 13.03 5.82 7.80
N HIS A 53 12.43 6.84 8.44
CA HIS A 53 13.13 8.08 8.84
C HIS A 53 13.73 8.05 10.26
N GLY A 54 13.65 6.92 10.97
CA GLY A 54 14.59 6.61 12.06
C GLY A 54 14.61 7.55 13.29
N THR A 55 13.47 7.89 13.89
CA THR A 55 13.47 8.47 15.26
C THR A 55 13.64 7.40 16.36
N PRO A 56 14.46 7.65 17.41
CA PRO A 56 15.88 7.98 17.42
C PRO A 56 16.71 6.70 17.65
N ASN A 57 17.31 6.18 16.59
CA ASN A 57 18.52 5.33 16.59
C ASN A 57 18.85 5.13 15.11
N GLY A 58 19.18 6.23 14.46
CA GLY A 58 19.64 6.27 13.07
C GLY A 58 21.04 5.71 12.95
N ALA A 59 21.21 4.44 13.27
CA ALA A 59 22.46 3.73 13.09
C ALA A 59 22.19 2.44 12.31
N GLU A 60 22.88 2.37 11.17
CA GLU A 60 23.20 1.18 10.39
C GLU A 60 22.24 0.81 9.25
N GLY A 61 22.76 1.00 8.02
CA GLY A 61 22.34 0.18 6.91
C GLY A 61 22.32 0.88 5.56
N ALA A 62 23.47 1.38 5.08
CA ALA A 62 23.71 1.52 3.65
C ALA A 62 23.83 0.13 2.98
N SER A 63 22.81 -0.71 3.15
CA SER A 63 22.69 -2.03 2.55
C SER A 63 21.57 -1.99 1.51
N ASN A 64 21.64 -2.85 0.49
CA ASN A 64 20.58 -3.01 -0.51
C ASN A 64 19.20 -3.32 0.11
N ALA A 65 19.13 -3.74 1.38
CA ALA A 65 17.86 -3.92 2.08
C ALA A 65 17.17 -2.56 2.35
N ALA A 66 17.89 -1.51 2.75
CA ALA A 66 17.30 -0.19 2.99
C ALA A 66 16.69 0.45 1.72
N SER A 67 17.21 0.10 0.53
CA SER A 67 16.64 0.55 -0.74
C SER A 67 15.28 -0.11 -1.03
N LEU A 68 15.05 -1.37 -0.63
CA LEU A 68 13.77 -2.06 -0.82
C LEU A 68 12.65 -1.41 -0.02
N GLY A 69 12.89 -1.02 1.24
CA GLY A 69 11.91 -0.32 2.06
C GLY A 69 11.50 1.02 1.44
N THR A 70 12.48 1.77 0.90
CA THR A 70 12.24 3.04 0.21
C THR A 70 11.45 2.87 -1.08
N ILE A 71 11.79 1.87 -1.91
CA ILE A 71 11.06 1.55 -3.14
C ILE A 71 9.63 1.10 -2.80
N ALA A 72 9.46 0.26 -1.76
CA ALA A 72 8.15 -0.17 -1.29
C ALA A 72 7.26 1.01 -0.90
N ALA A 73 7.79 1.97 -0.13
CA ALA A 73 7.07 3.19 0.23
C ALA A 73 6.68 4.01 -1.01
N GLY A 74 7.57 4.13 -1.99
CA GLY A 74 7.27 4.78 -3.27
C GLY A 74 6.14 4.10 -4.05
N LEU A 75 6.17 2.77 -4.16
CA LEU A 75 5.12 2.00 -4.81
C LEU A 75 3.79 2.10 -4.06
N PHE A 76 3.80 2.05 -2.72
CA PHE A 76 2.61 2.29 -1.93
C PHE A 76 2.05 3.70 -2.12
N ALA A 77 2.89 4.73 -2.23
CA ALA A 77 2.44 6.08 -2.54
C ALA A 77 1.73 6.12 -3.91
N VAL A 78 2.36 5.57 -4.95
CA VAL A 78 1.75 5.50 -6.30
C VAL A 78 0.43 4.73 -6.27
N SER A 79 0.36 3.61 -5.55
CA SER A 79 -0.87 2.83 -5.37
C SER A 79 -1.94 3.64 -4.62
N ALA A 80 -1.62 4.25 -3.48
CA ALA A 80 -2.56 5.03 -2.69
C ALA A 80 -3.16 6.20 -3.48
N PHE A 81 -2.31 6.97 -4.18
CA PHE A 81 -2.80 8.11 -4.97
C PHE A 81 -3.55 7.67 -6.23
N SER A 82 -3.15 6.59 -6.90
CA SER A 82 -3.93 6.06 -8.03
C SER A 82 -5.33 5.61 -7.59
N GLY A 83 -5.46 4.96 -6.43
CA GLY A 83 -6.75 4.57 -5.85
C GLY A 83 -7.59 5.77 -5.38
N PHE A 84 -6.97 6.77 -4.76
CA PHE A 84 -7.65 7.99 -4.33
C PHE A 84 -8.18 8.81 -5.52
N VAL A 85 -7.33 9.03 -6.54
CA VAL A 85 -7.74 9.73 -7.76
C VAL A 85 -8.72 8.88 -8.57
N ALA A 86 -8.67 7.54 -8.47
CA ALA A 86 -9.68 6.63 -9.03
C ALA A 86 -11.07 6.93 -8.45
N ALA A 87 -11.16 7.10 -7.13
CA ALA A 87 -12.41 7.34 -6.42
C ALA A 87 -13.06 8.70 -6.75
N LEU A 88 -12.27 9.72 -7.08
CA LEU A 88 -12.78 11.08 -7.28
C LEU A 88 -13.18 11.40 -8.73
N ALA A 89 -12.47 10.84 -9.72
CA ALA A 89 -12.66 11.21 -11.13
C ALA A 89 -13.66 10.31 -11.87
N ARG A 90 -14.53 10.94 -12.67
CA ARG A 90 -15.42 10.25 -13.63
C ARG A 90 -14.57 9.64 -14.74
N ARG A 91 -14.79 8.36 -15.04
CA ARG A 91 -14.01 7.60 -16.02
C ARG A 91 -14.90 6.69 -16.87
N SER A 92 -14.44 6.41 -18.08
CA SER A 92 -15.01 5.31 -18.87
C SER A 92 -14.75 3.96 -18.17
N PRO A 93 -15.56 2.93 -18.43
CA PRO A 93 -15.37 1.60 -17.85
C PRO A 93 -13.96 1.02 -18.12
N VAL A 94 -13.44 1.22 -19.34
CA VAL A 94 -12.10 0.77 -19.72
C VAL A 94 -11.02 1.47 -18.89
N ALA A 95 -11.08 2.80 -18.78
CA ALA A 95 -10.11 3.55 -18.00
C ALA A 95 -10.18 3.19 -16.50
N ALA A 96 -11.37 2.94 -15.96
CA ALA A 96 -11.54 2.48 -14.58
C ALA A 96 -10.86 1.12 -14.34
N ASN A 97 -11.02 0.17 -15.27
CA ASN A 97 -10.39 -1.15 -15.18
C ASN A 97 -8.86 -1.08 -15.29
N VAL A 98 -8.34 -0.23 -16.18
CA VAL A 98 -6.89 -0.01 -16.31
C VAL A 98 -6.32 0.57 -15.01
N VAL A 99 -6.95 1.61 -14.47
CA VAL A 99 -6.50 2.23 -13.22
C VAL A 99 -6.57 1.24 -12.06
N LEU A 100 -7.63 0.44 -11.97
CA LEU A 100 -7.75 -0.59 -10.94
C LEU A 100 -6.66 -1.65 -11.08
N GLY A 101 -6.41 -2.13 -12.30
CA GLY A 101 -5.33 -3.08 -12.57
C GLY A 101 -3.97 -2.54 -12.12
N THR A 102 -3.65 -1.30 -12.51
CA THR A 102 -2.42 -0.62 -12.08
C THR A 102 -2.35 -0.44 -10.56
N HIS A 103 -3.43 -0.01 -9.92
CA HIS A 103 -3.49 0.18 -8.47
C HIS A 103 -3.16 -1.11 -7.72
N VAL A 104 -3.77 -2.23 -8.13
CA VAL A 104 -3.57 -3.55 -7.53
C VAL A 104 -2.16 -4.06 -7.79
N THR A 105 -1.66 -4.00 -9.03
CA THR A 105 -0.32 -4.53 -9.36
C THR A 105 0.79 -3.74 -8.66
N VAL A 106 0.71 -2.40 -8.67
CA VAL A 106 1.67 -1.54 -7.97
C VAL A 106 1.59 -1.74 -6.45
N GLY A 107 0.39 -1.86 -5.89
CA GLY A 107 0.20 -2.10 -4.46
C GLY A 107 0.77 -3.46 -4.02
N LEU A 108 0.55 -4.52 -4.79
CA LEU A 108 1.12 -5.85 -4.52
C LEU A 108 2.63 -5.88 -4.67
N ALA A 109 3.19 -5.20 -5.68
CA ALA A 109 4.63 -5.05 -5.82
C ALA A 109 5.25 -4.32 -4.62
N GLY A 110 4.63 -3.22 -4.18
CA GLY A 110 5.03 -2.51 -2.97
C GLY A 110 4.99 -3.40 -1.73
N PHE A 111 3.92 -4.18 -1.55
CA PHE A 111 3.78 -5.11 -0.43
C PHE A 111 4.81 -6.24 -0.46
N ALA A 112 5.09 -6.81 -1.63
CA ALA A 112 6.12 -7.85 -1.78
C ALA A 112 7.52 -7.31 -1.42
N LEU A 113 7.88 -6.12 -1.89
CA LEU A 113 9.15 -5.47 -1.55
C LEU A 113 9.22 -5.10 -0.07
N PHE A 114 8.11 -4.67 0.54
CA PHE A 114 8.03 -4.41 1.97
C PHE A 114 8.27 -5.68 2.81
N LEU A 115 7.65 -6.81 2.46
CA LEU A 115 7.90 -8.09 3.15
C LEU A 115 9.35 -8.56 2.95
N ALA A 116 9.90 -8.38 1.75
CA ALA A 116 11.31 -8.69 1.50
C ALA A 116 12.22 -7.80 2.34
N TRP A 117 11.93 -6.50 2.47
CA TRP A 117 12.69 -5.60 3.33
C TRP A 117 12.63 -6.02 4.80
N VAL A 118 11.43 -6.19 5.37
CA VAL A 118 11.24 -6.53 6.78
C VAL A 118 11.83 -7.90 7.14
N SER A 119 11.81 -8.87 6.23
CA SER A 119 12.39 -10.20 6.48
C SER A 119 13.93 -10.23 6.44
N ASN A 120 14.55 -9.19 5.87
CA ASN A 120 16.00 -9.02 5.77
C ASN A 120 16.53 -7.88 6.67
N SER A 121 15.68 -7.33 7.55
CA SER A 121 16.02 -6.23 8.48
C SER A 121 16.11 -6.70 9.92
#